data_AF-A0A3L7UQR0-F1
#
_entry.id   AF-A0A3L7UQR0-F1
#
_cell.length_a   1.000
_cell.length_b   1.000
_cell.length_c   1.000
_cell.angle_alpha   90.00
_cell.angle_beta   90.00
_cell.angle_gamma   90.00
#
_symmetry.space_group_name_H-M   'P 1'
#
loop_
_entity.id
_entity.type
_entity.pdbx_description
1 polymer ?
#
loop_
_entity_poly.entity_id
_entity_poly.type
_entity_poly.pdbx_seq_one_letter_code
_entity_poly.pdbx_strand_id
1 'polypeptide(L)'
;MHFWRVENLKSELASRPMTDREVLPYFVVNAVLTSLSFAFPSSEFNLWDLLSTSWSIGLAVFGTIYLFHQNGGLTGTQFPQRFVAIGWVVGLRWCAWIIPLYFLCVITEIFAGETNVLEFLLDAMTETLLVHRIGFHIRDVALRTTASAAQAQPT
;
A
#
# COMPACT_ATOMS: atom_id res chain seq x y z
N MET A 1 12.63 -13.75 -7.97
CA MET A 1 11.73 -12.81 -8.65
C MET A 1 12.02 -12.86 -10.14
N HIS A 2 11.01 -13.10 -10.96
CA HIS A 2 11.10 -13.11 -12.42
C HIS A 2 10.68 -11.73 -12.94
N PHE A 3 11.62 -10.91 -13.40
CA PHE A 3 11.34 -9.54 -13.84
C PHE A 3 10.92 -9.43 -15.31
N TRP A 4 11.25 -10.43 -16.14
CA TRP A 4 11.08 -10.34 -17.59
C TRP A 4 10.45 -11.59 -18.21
N ARG A 5 10.85 -12.79 -17.75
CA ARG A 5 10.41 -14.06 -18.33
C ARG A 5 9.12 -14.56 -17.66
N VAL A 6 7.97 -14.12 -18.17
CA VAL A 6 6.66 -14.53 -17.65
C VAL A 6 6.41 -16.05 -17.72
N GLU A 7 7.02 -16.75 -18.68
CA GLU A 7 6.89 -18.22 -18.78
C GLU A 7 7.53 -18.96 -17.59
N ASN A 8 8.66 -18.46 -17.08
CA ASN A 8 9.29 -19.03 -15.89
C ASN A 8 8.39 -18.84 -14.66
N LEU A 9 7.79 -17.66 -14.52
CA LEU A 9 6.84 -17.36 -13.45
C LEU A 9 5.60 -18.25 -13.53
N LYS A 10 5.03 -18.41 -14.73
CA LYS A 10 3.87 -19.30 -14.96
C LYS A 10 4.19 -20.75 -14.60
N SER A 11 5.33 -21.26 -15.04
CA SER A 11 5.78 -22.63 -14.72
C SER A 11 5.95 -22.82 -13.22
N GLU A 12 6.58 -21.87 -12.52
CA GLU A 12 6.75 -21.91 -11.07
C GLU A 12 5.40 -21.89 -10.34
N LEU A 13 4.49 -20.97 -10.71
CA LEU A 13 3.15 -20.86 -10.13
C LEU A 13 2.29 -22.11 -10.37
N ALA A 14 2.46 -22.78 -11.52
CA ALA A 14 1.76 -24.02 -11.82
C ALA A 14 2.30 -25.20 -10.97
N SER A 15 3.60 -25.18 -10.62
CA SER A 15 4.23 -26.23 -9.82
C SER A 15 3.91 -26.14 -8.33
N ARG A 16 3.77 -24.91 -7.79
CA ARG A 16 3.44 -24.67 -6.39
C ARG A 16 2.94 -23.24 -6.15
N PRO A 17 2.18 -23.00 -5.07
CA PRO A 17 1.95 -21.66 -4.56
C PRO A 17 3.27 -20.99 -4.14
N MET A 18 3.40 -19.69 -4.41
CA MET A 18 4.49 -18.87 -3.90
C MET A 18 4.26 -18.53 -2.43
N THR A 19 5.33 -18.44 -1.66
CA THR A 19 5.30 -17.96 -0.28
C THR A 19 5.15 -16.43 -0.23
N ASP A 20 4.63 -15.91 0.88
CA ASP A 20 4.46 -14.46 1.07
C ASP A 20 5.77 -13.68 0.87
N ARG A 21 6.90 -14.26 1.31
CA ARG A 21 8.24 -13.69 1.12
C ARG A 21 8.63 -13.58 -0.35
N GLU A 22 8.29 -14.58 -1.16
CA GLU A 22 8.58 -14.60 -2.60
C GLU A 22 7.71 -13.62 -3.37
N VAL A 23 6.49 -13.36 -2.88
CA VAL A 23 5.51 -12.45 -3.49
C VAL A 23 5.79 -10.99 -3.13
N LEU A 24 6.34 -10.70 -1.95
CA LEU A 24 6.59 -9.34 -1.46
C LEU A 24 7.31 -8.41 -2.46
N PRO A 25 8.42 -8.80 -3.11
CA PRO A 25 9.10 -7.94 -4.07
C PRO A 25 8.22 -7.52 -5.26
N TYR A 26 7.29 -8.37 -5.71
CA TYR A 26 6.35 -8.03 -6.76
C TYR A 26 5.37 -6.95 -6.30
N PHE A 27 4.89 -7.02 -5.05
CA PHE A 27 4.03 -5.99 -4.48
C PHE A 27 4.75 -4.65 -4.33
N VAL A 28 5.99 -4.65 -3.84
CA VAL A 28 6.80 -3.43 -3.70
C VAL A 28 7.03 -2.78 -5.05
N VAL A 29 7.49 -3.55 -6.06
CA VAL A 29 7.72 -3.02 -7.40
C VAL A 29 6.42 -2.51 -8.03
N ASN A 30 5.31 -3.26 -7.89
CA ASN A 30 4.02 -2.82 -8.40
C ASN A 30 3.55 -1.51 -7.75
N ALA A 31 3.71 -1.36 -6.43
CA ALA A 31 3.34 -0.15 -5.71
C ALA A 31 4.19 1.05 -6.15
N VAL A 32 5.51 0.86 -6.33
CA VAL A 32 6.42 1.91 -6.84
C VAL A 32 6.07 2.30 -8.27
N LEU A 33 5.85 1.34 -9.17
CA LEU A 33 5.47 1.62 -10.56
C LEU A 33 4.12 2.34 -10.65
N THR A 34 3.17 1.96 -9.79
CA THR A 34 1.87 2.64 -9.70
C THR A 34 2.07 4.09 -9.26
N SER A 35 2.87 4.33 -8.21
CA SER A 35 3.16 5.67 -7.70
C SER A 35 3.85 6.54 -8.76
N LEU A 36 4.84 5.99 -9.48
CA LEU A 36 5.54 6.68 -10.57
C LEU A 36 4.63 7.04 -11.74
N SER A 37 3.62 6.22 -12.03
CA SER A 37 2.69 6.48 -13.14
C SER A 37 1.83 7.71 -12.89
N PHE A 38 1.60 8.09 -11.63
CA PHE A 38 0.91 9.32 -11.26
C PHE A 38 1.82 10.55 -11.20
N ALA A 39 3.14 10.38 -11.28
CA ALA A 39 4.11 11.46 -11.16
C ALA A 39 4.40 12.24 -12.47
N PHE A 40 3.90 11.78 -13.62
CA PHE A 40 4.16 12.40 -14.94
C PHE A 40 2.86 12.61 -15.74
N PRO A 41 2.58 13.76 -16.39
CA PRO A 41 3.33 15.03 -16.51
C PRO A 41 2.47 16.30 -16.24
N SER A 42 2.75 17.07 -15.19
CA SER A 42 2.31 18.47 -15.09
C SER A 42 3.35 19.39 -15.74
N SER A 43 2.92 20.39 -16.49
CA SER A 43 3.80 21.37 -17.17
C SER A 43 4.50 22.32 -16.21
N GLU A 44 4.04 22.39 -14.97
CA GLU A 44 4.59 23.19 -13.87
C GLU A 44 4.82 22.27 -12.68
N PHE A 45 6.02 21.71 -12.60
CA PHE A 45 6.43 20.81 -11.52
C PHE A 45 7.19 21.62 -10.46
N ASN A 46 6.61 21.76 -9.27
CA ASN A 46 7.18 22.54 -8.18
C ASN A 46 7.81 21.65 -7.09
N LEU A 47 8.40 22.27 -6.06
CA LEU A 47 9.05 21.56 -4.96
C LEU A 47 8.09 20.64 -4.20
N TRP A 48 6.83 21.06 -4.03
CA TRP A 48 5.83 20.30 -3.30
C TRP A 48 5.41 19.05 -4.07
N ASP A 49 5.30 19.15 -5.40
CA ASP A 49 5.05 17.98 -6.26
C ASP A 49 6.17 16.94 -6.15
N LEU A 50 7.43 17.40 -6.10
CA LEU A 50 8.59 16.53 -5.89
C LEU A 50 8.55 15.84 -4.53
N LEU A 51 8.20 16.57 -3.47
CA LEU A 51 8.12 16.03 -2.13
C LEU A 51 6.95 15.05 -1.98
N SER A 52 5.77 15.36 -2.52
CA SER A 52 4.61 14.45 -2.56
C SER A 52 4.98 13.16 -3.28
N THR A 53 5.52 13.26 -4.50
CA THR A 53 5.95 12.09 -5.28
C THR A 53 6.98 11.24 -4.53
N SER A 54 7.99 11.89 -3.95
CA SER A 54 9.04 11.19 -3.19
C SER A 54 8.47 10.51 -1.95
N TRP A 55 7.51 11.15 -1.28
CA TRP A 55 6.80 10.59 -0.13
C TRP A 55 5.98 9.37 -0.52
N SER A 56 5.13 9.46 -1.54
CA SER A 56 4.31 8.34 -2.01
C SER A 56 5.16 7.14 -2.45
N ILE A 57 6.29 7.37 -3.13
CA ILE A 57 7.24 6.29 -3.47
C ILE A 57 7.86 5.68 -2.22
N GLY A 58 8.31 6.51 -1.27
CA GLY A 58 8.84 6.05 0.00
C GLY A 58 7.82 5.21 0.76
N LEU A 59 6.58 5.67 0.82
CA LEU A 59 5.48 4.97 1.47
C LEU A 59 5.07 3.70 0.72
N ALA A 60 5.12 3.67 -0.60
CA ALA A 60 4.89 2.46 -1.38
C ALA A 60 5.90 1.35 -1.01
N VAL A 61 7.18 1.70 -0.82
CA VAL A 61 8.22 0.75 -0.39
C VAL A 61 8.06 0.39 1.09
N PHE A 62 8.21 1.37 1.96
CA PHE A 62 8.25 1.15 3.41
C PHE A 62 6.89 0.75 3.98
N GLY A 63 5.80 1.29 3.44
CA GLY A 63 4.44 0.91 3.80
C GLY A 63 4.13 -0.53 3.43
N THR A 64 4.49 -0.99 2.22
CA THR A 64 4.28 -2.40 1.84
C THR A 64 5.09 -3.34 2.73
N ILE A 65 6.34 -3.00 3.05
CA ILE A 65 7.18 -3.77 3.99
C ILE A 65 6.57 -3.75 5.40
N TYR A 66 6.10 -2.60 5.86
CA TYR A 66 5.41 -2.46 7.14
C TYR A 66 4.17 -3.37 7.22
N LEU A 67 3.32 -3.36 6.19
CA LEU A 67 2.13 -4.23 6.11
C LEU A 67 2.50 -5.71 6.11
N PHE A 68 3.60 -6.09 5.44
CA PHE A 68 4.14 -7.45 5.48
C PHE A 68 4.55 -7.85 6.90
N HIS A 69 5.20 -6.96 7.65
CA HIS A 69 5.53 -7.21 9.06
C HIS A 69 4.29 -7.26 9.96
N GLN A 70 3.27 -6.44 9.71
CA GLN A 70 1.98 -6.55 10.42
C GLN A 70 1.30 -7.90 10.16
N ASN A 71 1.57 -8.56 9.03
CA ASN A 71 1.09 -9.90 8.72
C ASN A 71 1.85 -11.04 9.45
N GLY A 72 2.85 -10.72 10.26
CA GLY A 72 3.76 -11.70 10.89
C GLY A 72 5.09 -11.86 10.14
N GLY A 73 5.34 -11.09 9.09
CA GLY A 73 6.61 -11.11 8.37
C GLY A 73 6.96 -12.49 7.81
N LEU A 74 8.14 -13.00 8.15
CA LEU A 74 8.64 -14.29 7.64
C LEU A 74 7.85 -15.51 8.12
N THR A 75 7.15 -15.41 9.25
CA THR A 75 6.29 -16.48 9.77
C THR A 75 4.81 -16.25 9.46
N GLY A 76 4.50 -15.12 8.83
CA GLY A 76 3.16 -14.78 8.36
C GLY A 76 2.71 -15.69 7.22
N THR A 77 1.39 -15.77 7.06
CA THR A 77 0.76 -16.46 5.94
C THR A 77 -0.35 -15.59 5.35
N GLN A 78 -0.66 -15.82 4.07
CA GLN A 78 -1.77 -15.17 3.37
C GLN A 78 -1.64 -13.65 3.24
N PHE A 79 -0.41 -13.13 3.18
CA PHE A 79 -0.16 -11.70 3.00
C PHE A 79 -0.88 -11.12 1.78
N PRO A 80 -0.78 -11.70 0.56
CA PRO A 80 -1.44 -11.14 -0.63
C PRO A 80 -2.96 -11.03 -0.45
N GLN A 81 -3.59 -12.06 0.12
CA GLN A 81 -5.03 -12.12 0.33
C GLN A 81 -5.47 -11.03 1.31
N ARG A 82 -4.76 -10.90 2.44
CA ARG A 82 -5.06 -9.90 3.46
C ARG A 82 -4.78 -8.49 2.95
N PHE A 83 -3.66 -8.26 2.27
CA PHE A 83 -3.31 -6.99 1.66
C PHE A 83 -4.40 -6.51 0.71
N VAL A 84 -4.83 -7.35 -0.23
CA VAL A 84 -5.85 -6.97 -1.22
C VAL A 84 -7.22 -6.81 -0.58
N ALA A 85 -7.70 -7.81 0.18
CA ALA A 85 -9.06 -7.80 0.70
C ALA A 85 -9.27 -6.70 1.78
N ILE A 86 -8.34 -6.59 2.74
CA ILE A 86 -8.42 -5.57 3.79
C ILE A 86 -8.12 -4.20 3.20
N GLY A 87 -7.09 -4.09 2.36
CA GLY A 87 -6.73 -2.84 1.68
C GLY A 87 -7.90 -2.28 0.87
N TRP A 88 -8.62 -3.12 0.13
CA TRP A 88 -9.81 -2.71 -0.62
C TRP A 88 -10.91 -2.15 0.28
N VAL A 89 -11.33 -2.88 1.31
CA VAL A 89 -12.44 -2.46 2.17
C VAL A 89 -12.08 -1.23 3.00
N VAL A 90 -10.87 -1.19 3.56
CA VAL A 90 -10.38 -0.03 4.34
C VAL A 90 -10.20 1.17 3.42
N GLY A 91 -9.65 0.98 2.22
CA GLY A 91 -9.47 2.02 1.21
C GLY A 91 -10.80 2.63 0.77
N LEU A 92 -11.82 1.83 0.46
CA LEU A 92 -13.16 2.34 0.13
C LEU A 92 -13.76 3.20 1.25
N ARG A 93 -13.64 2.74 2.51
CA ARG A 93 -14.09 3.51 3.67
C ARG A 93 -13.29 4.79 3.81
N TRP A 94 -11.98 4.75 3.55
CA TRP A 94 -11.09 5.90 3.62
C TRP A 94 -11.44 6.95 2.56
N CYS A 95 -11.70 6.53 1.31
CA CYS A 95 -12.17 7.41 0.23
C CYS A 95 -13.42 8.20 0.65
N ALA A 96 -14.39 7.56 1.30
CA ALA A 96 -15.61 8.24 1.75
C ALA A 96 -15.31 9.39 2.74
N TRP A 97 -14.27 9.26 3.58
CA TRP A 97 -13.85 10.31 4.51
C TRP A 97 -12.97 11.38 3.87
N ILE A 98 -12.13 10.99 2.91
CA ILE A 98 -11.12 11.87 2.31
C ILE A 98 -11.64 12.67 1.12
N ILE A 99 -12.61 12.15 0.36
CA ILE A 99 -13.19 12.86 -0.79
C ILE A 99 -13.69 14.27 -0.43
N PRO A 100 -14.47 14.49 0.64
CA PRO A 100 -14.89 15.85 1.02
C PRO A 100 -13.72 16.79 1.32
N LEU A 101 -12.65 16.25 1.89
CA LEU A 101 -11.46 17.02 2.27
C LEU A 101 -10.64 17.42 1.03
N TYR A 102 -10.44 16.51 0.08
CA TYR A 102 -9.78 16.84 -1.19
C TYR A 102 -10.64 17.76 -2.07
N PHE A 103 -11.96 17.65 -1.99
CA PHE A 103 -12.84 18.59 -2.68
C PHE A 103 -12.61 20.04 -2.21
N LEU A 104 -12.35 20.26 -0.92
CA LEU A 104 -11.97 21.56 -0.40
C LEU A 104 -10.60 22.01 -0.91
N CYS A 105 -9.62 21.10 -0.99
CA CYS A 105 -8.28 21.40 -1.52
C CYS A 105 -8.31 21.78 -3.01
N VAL A 106 -9.09 21.08 -3.83
CA VAL A 106 -9.25 21.45 -5.25
C VAL A 106 -9.84 22.85 -5.40
N ILE A 107 -10.80 23.21 -4.54
CA ILE A 107 -11.33 24.59 -4.54
C ILE A 107 -10.22 25.58 -4.21
N THR A 108 -9.37 25.31 -3.20
CA THR A 108 -8.26 26.22 -2.86
C THR A 108 -7.21 26.31 -3.96
N GLU A 109 -6.89 25.20 -4.61
CA GLU A 109 -5.92 25.11 -5.70
C GLU A 109 -6.39 25.92 -6.93
N ILE A 110 -7.69 25.88 -7.27
CA ILE A 110 -8.28 26.71 -8.32
C ILE A 110 -8.02 28.22 -8.08
N PHE A 111 -7.96 28.65 -6.81
CA PHE A 111 -7.68 30.05 -6.46
C PHE A 111 -6.19 30.36 -6.29
N ALA A 112 -5.38 29.39 -5.86
CA ALA A 112 -3.96 29.57 -5.56
C ALA A 112 -3.05 29.35 -6.79
N GLY A 113 -3.46 28.48 -7.73
CA GLY A 113 -2.76 28.21 -8.99
C GLY A 113 -1.59 27.25 -8.91
N GLU A 114 -1.18 26.78 -7.72
CA GLU A 114 -0.06 25.86 -7.55
C GLU A 114 -0.20 24.98 -6.30
N THR A 115 0.39 23.78 -6.34
CA THR A 115 0.50 22.88 -5.18
C THR A 115 1.25 23.57 -4.05
N ASN A 116 0.74 23.49 -2.82
CA ASN A 116 1.38 24.12 -1.66
C ASN A 116 1.67 23.15 -0.50
N VAL A 117 2.34 23.66 0.54
CA VAL A 117 2.75 22.88 1.71
C VAL A 117 1.58 22.21 2.44
N LEU A 118 0.40 22.84 2.48
CA LEU A 118 -0.75 22.27 3.19
C LEU A 118 -1.31 21.06 2.46
N GLU A 119 -1.36 21.12 1.13
CA GLU A 119 -1.75 20.00 0.28
C GLU A 119 -0.77 18.85 0.41
N PHE A 120 0.54 19.12 0.33
CA PHE A 120 1.57 18.10 0.58
C PHE A 120 1.41 17.44 1.96
N LEU A 121 1.30 18.23 3.03
CA LEU A 121 1.18 17.70 4.40
C LEU A 121 -0.10 16.88 4.57
N LEU A 122 -1.21 17.34 3.97
CA LEU A 122 -2.46 16.62 3.99
C LEU A 122 -2.33 15.28 3.27
N ASP A 123 -1.79 15.28 2.06
CA ASP A 123 -1.59 14.07 1.25
C ASP A 123 -0.71 13.07 2.00
N ALA A 124 0.48 13.51 2.43
CA ALA A 124 1.41 12.69 3.19
C ALA A 124 0.79 12.11 4.47
N MET A 125 0.02 12.91 5.21
CA MET A 125 -0.68 12.45 6.42
C MET A 125 -1.75 11.42 6.07
N THR A 126 -2.57 11.66 5.05
CA THR A 126 -3.70 10.79 4.72
C THR A 126 -3.23 9.44 4.19
N GLU A 127 -2.21 9.41 3.31
CA GLU A 127 -1.61 8.17 2.84
C GLU A 127 -1.01 7.36 4.01
N THR A 128 -0.27 8.02 4.90
CA THR A 128 0.37 7.38 6.06
C THR A 128 -0.67 6.76 7.00
N LEU A 129 -1.75 7.51 7.29
CA LEU A 129 -2.83 7.03 8.13
C LEU A 129 -3.57 5.86 7.47
N LEU A 130 -3.78 5.88 6.16
CA LEU A 130 -4.37 4.77 5.43
C LEU A 130 -3.52 3.51 5.56
N VAL A 131 -2.22 3.60 5.27
CA VAL A 131 -1.29 2.45 5.40
C VAL A 131 -1.27 1.94 6.84
N HIS A 132 -1.22 2.83 7.82
CA HIS A 132 -1.29 2.45 9.23
C HIS A 132 -2.59 1.71 9.57
N ARG A 133 -3.74 2.21 9.10
CA ARG A 133 -5.05 1.58 9.33
C ARG A 133 -5.18 0.22 8.68
N ILE A 134 -4.69 0.05 7.45
CA ILE A 134 -4.63 -1.25 6.79
C ILE A 134 -3.76 -2.20 7.63
N GLY A 135 -2.59 -1.75 8.07
CA GLY A 135 -1.67 -2.55 8.88
C GLY A 135 -2.27 -3.01 10.20
N PHE A 136 -3.00 -2.12 10.89
CA PHE A 136 -3.74 -2.45 12.10
C PHE A 136 -4.72 -3.62 11.87
N HIS A 137 -5.51 -3.57 10.80
CA HIS A 137 -6.47 -4.63 10.49
C HIS A 137 -5.81 -5.93 10.02
N ILE A 138 -4.71 -5.86 9.25
CA ILE A 138 -3.92 -7.04 8.88
C ILE A 138 -3.40 -7.73 10.14
N ARG A 139 -2.84 -6.96 11.09
CA ARG A 139 -2.33 -7.50 12.35
C ARG A 139 -3.42 -8.19 13.17
N ASP A 140 -4.60 -7.58 13.29
CA ASP A 140 -5.72 -8.18 14.03
C ASP A 140 -6.10 -9.56 13.45
N VAL A 141 -6.20 -9.67 12.12
CA VAL A 141 -6.48 -10.96 11.46
C VAL A 141 -5.34 -11.97 11.66
N ALA A 142 -4.09 -11.52 11.57
CA ALA A 142 -2.94 -12.39 11.79
C ALA A 142 -2.93 -13.00 13.21
N LEU A 143 -3.15 -12.17 14.23
CA LEU A 143 -3.21 -12.61 15.63
C LEU A 143 -4.36 -13.58 15.89
N ARG A 144 -5.55 -13.32 15.35
CA ARG A 144 -6.70 -14.22 15.49
C ARG A 144 -6.44 -15.59 14.83
N THR A 145 -5.76 -15.60 13.69
CA THR A 145 -5.41 -16.84 13.00
C THR A 145 -4.46 -17.70 13.83
N THR A 146 -3.43 -17.09 14.42
CA THR A 146 -2.47 -17.79 15.29
C THR A 146 -3.15 -18.34 16.55
N ALA A 147 -4.03 -17.56 17.19
CA ALA A 147 -4.76 -17.99 18.37
C ALA A 147 -5.66 -19.20 18.09
N SER A 148 -6.41 -19.18 16.98
CA SER A 148 -7.27 -20.31 16.58
C SER A 148 -6.46 -21.57 16.27
N ALA A 149 -5.28 -21.44 15.65
CA ALA A 149 -4.41 -22.58 15.36
C ALA A 149 -3.87 -23.25 16.65
N ALA A 150 -3.50 -22.44 17.65
CA ALA A 150 -3.02 -22.96 18.93
C ALA A 150 -4.10 -23.72 19.72
N GLN A 151 -5.37 -23.32 19.60
CA GLN A 151 -6.50 -24.00 20.26
C GLN A 151 -6.90 -25.33 19.60
N ALA A 152 -6.52 -25.54 18.33
CA ALA A 152 -6.92 -26.71 17.56
C ALA A 152 -5.96 -27.91 17.67
N GLN A 153 -4.82 -27.77 18.35
CA GLN A 153 -3.89 -28.89 18.59
C GLN A 153 -4.34 -29.68 19.84
N PRO A 154 -4.77 -30.96 19.69
CA PRO A 154 -5.08 -31.79 20.86
C PRO A 154 -3.79 -32.10 21.63
N THR A 155 -3.84 -31.93 22.95
CA THR A 155 -2.81 -32.33 23.92
C THR A 155 -2.56 -33.82 23.92
#